data_AF-A0A3D5KPZ7-F1
#
_entry.id   AF-A0A3D5KPZ7-F1
#
_cell.length_a   1.000
_cell.length_b   1.000
_cell.length_c   1.000
_cell.angle_alpha   90.00
_cell.angle_beta   90.00
_cell.angle_gamma   90.00
#
_symmetry.space_group_name_H-M   'P 1'
#
loop_
_entity.id
_entity.type
_entity.pdbx_description
1 polymer ?
#
loop_
_entity_poly.entity_id
_entity_poly.type
_entity_poly.pdbx_seq_one_letter_code
_entity_poly.pdbx_strand_id
1 'polypeptide(L)'
;METLELSGIIGLIAIACLAANFVVGFIIWRNSQIKLPYNLSFLGLHKFTGYSAASAIILHVVLIPLDPKSKFTWGDLLLPLWTEHQPYANTFGAVALYLIAVVVVSSYYKGQMKLKVWRVLHYLSYFAAVPLIFHSVLTDPKLEDRPIDWFDAEKIFVLICCFIIFVLMIYRFVIVKKNSPSN
;
A
#
# COMPACT_ATOMS: atom_id res chain seq x y z
N MET A 1 17.65 -15.78 9.63
CA MET A 1 16.36 -15.11 9.40
C MET A 1 15.55 -16.02 8.51
N GLU A 2 14.37 -16.41 8.98
CA GLU A 2 13.45 -17.23 8.19
C GLU A 2 12.91 -16.40 7.02
N THR A 3 12.63 -17.04 5.88
CA THR A 3 12.14 -16.36 4.68
C THR A 3 10.81 -15.63 4.94
N LEU A 4 9.96 -16.20 5.79
CA LEU A 4 8.71 -15.59 6.24
C LEU A 4 8.94 -14.33 7.08
N GLU A 5 9.91 -14.36 8.00
CA GLU A 5 10.29 -13.21 8.82
C GLU A 5 10.83 -12.05 7.95
N LEU A 6 11.71 -12.37 6.99
CA LEU A 6 12.20 -11.40 6.02
C LEU A 6 11.05 -10.80 5.19
N SER A 7 10.11 -11.65 4.74
CA SER A 7 8.91 -11.20 4.04
C SER A 7 8.11 -10.21 4.89
N GLY A 8 7.89 -10.50 6.18
CA GLY A 8 7.21 -9.61 7.12
C GLY A 8 7.88 -8.23 7.22
N ILE A 9 9.21 -8.19 7.41
CA ILE A 9 10.00 -6.94 7.46
C ILE A 9 9.85 -6.14 6.16
N ILE A 10 9.94 -6.81 5.01
CA ILE A 10 9.75 -6.15 3.70
C ILE A 10 8.31 -5.62 3.56
N GLY A 11 7.32 -6.31 4.12
CA GLY A 11 5.94 -5.83 4.22
C GLY A 11 5.83 -4.53 5.05
N LEU A 12 6.55 -4.43 6.16
CA LEU A 12 6.63 -3.19 6.95
C LEU A 12 7.30 -2.05 6.15
N ILE A 13 8.34 -2.34 5.39
CA ILE A 13 8.98 -1.35 4.50
C ILE A 13 7.98 -0.89 3.42
N ALA A 14 7.23 -1.82 2.83
CA ALA A 14 6.22 -1.51 1.82
C ALA A 14 5.14 -0.54 2.36
N ILE A 15 4.54 -0.81 3.53
CA ILE A 15 3.51 0.08 4.09
C ILE A 15 4.09 1.46 4.45
N ALA A 16 5.33 1.51 4.92
CA ALA A 16 6.02 2.76 5.22
C ALA A 16 6.25 3.60 3.96
N CYS A 17 6.73 2.96 2.88
CA CYS A 17 6.88 3.61 1.58
C CYS A 17 5.53 4.09 1.02
N LEU A 18 4.44 3.32 1.19
CA LEU A 18 3.10 3.74 0.80
C LEU A 18 2.61 4.94 1.62
N ALA A 19 2.78 4.93 2.94
CA ALA A 19 2.42 6.07 3.80
C ALA A 19 3.17 7.34 3.39
N ALA A 20 4.49 7.24 3.15
CA ALA A 20 5.29 8.33 2.62
C ALA A 20 4.78 8.79 1.23
N ASN A 21 4.44 7.85 0.35
CA ASN A 21 3.92 8.14 -0.98
C ASN A 21 2.59 8.93 -0.93
N PHE A 22 1.70 8.59 0.02
CA PHE A 22 0.46 9.33 0.28
C PHE A 22 0.74 10.74 0.80
N VAL A 23 1.67 10.91 1.73
CA VAL A 23 2.09 12.24 2.23
C VAL A 23 2.63 13.10 1.09
N VAL A 24 3.55 12.58 0.28
CA VAL A 24 4.11 13.32 -0.86
C VAL A 24 3.03 13.63 -1.89
N GLY A 25 2.16 12.67 -2.21
CA GLY A 25 1.04 12.87 -3.12
C GLY A 25 0.07 13.96 -2.64
N PHE A 26 -0.17 14.02 -1.33
CA PHE A 26 -0.94 15.08 -0.71
C PHE A 26 -0.28 16.46 -0.85
N ILE A 27 1.03 16.55 -0.63
CA ILE A 27 1.80 17.80 -0.79
C ILE A 27 1.74 18.31 -2.24
N ILE A 28 1.88 17.40 -3.22
CA ILE A 28 1.72 17.73 -4.66
C ILE A 28 0.30 18.25 -4.91
N TRP A 29 -0.72 17.56 -4.41
CA TRP A 29 -2.11 17.97 -4.59
C TRP A 29 -2.40 19.36 -3.99
N ARG A 30 -1.81 19.69 -2.83
CA ARG A 30 -1.90 21.01 -2.20
C ARG A 30 -1.15 22.10 -2.96
N ASN A 31 -0.45 21.78 -4.05
CA ASN A 31 0.38 22.69 -4.83
C ASN A 31 1.37 23.46 -3.94
N SER A 32 1.99 22.76 -2.98
CA SER A 32 2.93 23.35 -2.04
C SER A 32 4.14 23.94 -2.77
N GLN A 33 4.53 25.16 -2.41
CA GLN A 33 5.67 25.87 -3.01
C GLN A 33 6.97 25.65 -2.24
N ILE A 34 7.00 24.66 -1.32
CA ILE A 34 8.21 24.31 -0.56
C ILE A 34 9.29 23.82 -1.54
N LYS A 35 10.47 24.43 -1.48
CA LYS A 35 11.65 23.98 -2.22
C LYS A 35 12.37 22.91 -1.42
N LEU A 36 12.64 21.77 -2.06
CA LEU A 36 13.43 20.70 -1.49
C LEU A 36 14.92 20.92 -1.76
N PRO A 37 15.82 20.43 -0.89
CA PRO A 37 17.26 20.49 -1.12
C PRO A 37 17.68 19.57 -2.29
N TYR A 38 18.92 19.73 -2.76
CA TYR A 38 19.55 18.86 -3.76
C TYR A 38 18.78 18.69 -5.08
N ASN A 39 18.01 19.71 -5.51
CA ASN A 39 17.17 19.68 -6.71
C ASN A 39 16.13 18.55 -6.74
N LEU A 40 15.74 18.03 -5.58
CA LEU A 40 14.66 17.06 -5.47
C LEU A 40 13.32 17.72 -5.83
N SER A 41 12.42 16.94 -6.42
CA SER A 41 11.04 17.37 -6.68
C SER A 41 10.08 16.45 -5.93
N PHE A 42 8.95 16.99 -5.47
CA PHE A 42 7.90 16.16 -4.87
C PHE A 42 7.42 15.08 -5.84
N LEU A 43 7.35 15.37 -7.14
CA LEU A 43 7.03 14.35 -8.15
C LEU A 43 8.10 13.24 -8.20
N GLY A 44 9.38 13.60 -8.10
CA GLY A 44 10.47 12.63 -8.01
C GLY A 44 10.36 11.76 -6.75
N LEU A 45 10.10 12.37 -5.59
CA LEU A 45 9.89 11.65 -4.33
C LEU A 45 8.65 10.74 -4.38
N HIS A 46 7.55 11.17 -5.00
CA HIS A 46 6.35 10.37 -5.17
C HIS A 46 6.64 9.15 -6.05
N LYS A 47 7.36 9.33 -7.17
CA LYS A 47 7.79 8.20 -8.00
C LYS A 47 8.72 7.25 -7.25
N PHE A 48 9.71 7.79 -6.54
CA PHE A 48 10.66 6.99 -5.77
C PHE A 48 9.95 6.14 -4.72
N THR A 49 9.18 6.78 -3.83
CA THR A 49 8.43 6.07 -2.77
C THR A 49 7.40 5.10 -3.33
N GLY A 50 6.71 5.45 -4.41
CA GLY A 50 5.78 4.56 -5.11
C GLY A 50 6.45 3.32 -5.72
N TYR A 51 7.59 3.47 -6.40
CA TYR A 51 8.32 2.33 -6.96
C TYR A 51 9.01 1.50 -5.88
N SER A 52 9.55 2.13 -4.83
CA SER A 52 10.09 1.42 -3.66
C SER A 52 9.01 0.57 -2.99
N ALA A 53 7.81 1.11 -2.79
CA ALA A 53 6.67 0.35 -2.29
C ALA A 53 6.31 -0.82 -3.21
N ALA A 54 6.18 -0.58 -4.52
CA ALA A 54 5.83 -1.63 -5.49
C ALA A 54 6.85 -2.78 -5.49
N SER A 55 8.14 -2.46 -5.49
CA SER A 55 9.21 -3.46 -5.42
C SER A 55 9.19 -4.24 -4.11
N ALA A 56 8.99 -3.55 -2.97
CA ALA A 56 8.89 -4.20 -1.67
C ALA A 56 7.66 -5.13 -1.60
N ILE A 57 6.50 -4.71 -2.11
CA ILE A 57 5.29 -5.56 -2.17
C ILE A 57 5.56 -6.83 -2.99
N ILE A 58 6.19 -6.70 -4.16
CA ILE A 58 6.52 -7.87 -5.00
C ILE A 58 7.44 -8.83 -4.24
N LEU A 59 8.51 -8.31 -3.62
CA LEU A 59 9.44 -9.11 -2.83
C LEU A 59 8.74 -9.78 -1.65
N HIS A 60 7.93 -9.04 -0.90
CA HIS A 60 7.13 -9.57 0.21
C HIS A 60 6.32 -10.78 -0.24
N VAL A 61 5.50 -10.63 -1.30
CA VAL A 61 4.59 -11.67 -1.78
C VAL A 61 5.34 -12.88 -2.36
N VAL A 62 6.43 -12.66 -3.10
CA VAL A 62 7.24 -13.74 -3.71
C VAL A 62 7.98 -14.57 -2.67
N LEU A 63 8.36 -13.98 -1.53
CA LEU A 63 9.07 -14.68 -0.46
C LEU A 63 8.17 -15.62 0.36
N ILE A 64 6.87 -15.37 0.43
CA ILE A 64 5.93 -16.16 1.26
C ILE A 64 5.97 -17.66 0.92
N PRO A 65 5.71 -18.11 -0.33
CA PRO A 65 5.64 -19.54 -0.66
C PRO A 65 7.02 -20.22 -0.65
N LEU A 66 8.11 -19.46 -0.51
CA LEU A 66 9.46 -20.03 -0.37
C LEU A 66 9.72 -20.55 1.04
N ASP A 67 8.93 -20.10 2.03
CA ASP A 67 9.04 -20.58 3.40
C ASP A 67 8.14 -21.82 3.61
N PRO A 68 8.69 -22.99 3.98
CA PRO A 68 7.90 -24.18 4.22
C PRO A 68 6.86 -24.02 5.34
N LYS A 69 7.09 -23.10 6.30
CA LYS A 69 6.13 -22.85 7.39
C LYS A 69 4.90 -22.10 6.94
N SER A 70 4.98 -21.36 5.83
CA SER A 70 3.85 -20.58 5.33
C SER A 70 2.68 -21.44 4.89
N LYS A 71 2.95 -22.66 4.41
CA LYS A 71 2.00 -23.53 3.68
C LYS A 71 1.35 -22.87 2.46
N PHE A 72 1.88 -21.73 2.00
CA PHE A 72 1.42 -21.05 0.80
C PHE A 72 1.93 -21.76 -0.44
N THR A 73 1.06 -21.91 -1.41
CA THR A 73 1.40 -22.26 -2.78
C THR A 73 1.50 -21.01 -3.65
N TRP A 74 2.09 -21.15 -4.84
CA TRP A 74 2.08 -20.07 -5.83
C TRP A 74 0.66 -19.69 -6.30
N GLY A 75 -0.29 -20.63 -6.26
CA GLY A 75 -1.69 -20.37 -6.59
C GLY A 75 -2.40 -19.51 -5.55
N ASP A 76 -2.02 -19.64 -4.27
CA ASP A 76 -2.57 -18.86 -3.18
C ASP A 76 -2.23 -17.37 -3.28
N LEU A 77 -1.15 -17.01 -3.99
CA LEU A 77 -0.84 -15.62 -4.28
C LEU A 77 -1.91 -14.95 -5.16
N LEU A 78 -2.59 -15.73 -6.01
CA LEU A 78 -3.64 -15.24 -6.89
C LEU A 78 -5.03 -15.33 -6.25
N LEU A 79 -5.29 -16.41 -5.50
CA LEU A 79 -6.59 -16.68 -4.89
C LEU A 79 -6.41 -17.07 -3.40
N PRO A 80 -6.02 -16.11 -2.55
CA PRO A 80 -5.66 -16.39 -1.16
C PRO A 80 -6.84 -16.76 -0.25
N LEU A 81 -8.08 -16.69 -0.75
CA LEU A 81 -9.27 -17.07 0.02
C LEU A 81 -9.22 -18.55 0.45
N TRP A 82 -8.40 -19.37 -0.21
CA TRP A 82 -8.21 -20.79 0.06
C TRP A 82 -6.98 -21.10 0.92
N THR A 83 -6.27 -20.08 1.39
CA THR A 83 -5.11 -20.27 2.27
C THR A 83 -5.52 -20.89 3.60
N GLU A 84 -4.68 -21.77 4.14
CA GLU A 84 -4.93 -22.43 5.42
C GLU A 84 -4.99 -21.42 6.58
N HIS A 85 -4.08 -20.44 6.55
CA HIS A 85 -3.95 -19.43 7.58
C HIS A 85 -4.45 -18.07 7.07
N GLN A 86 -5.30 -17.41 7.85
CA GLN A 86 -5.74 -16.03 7.63
C GLN A 86 -6.34 -15.68 6.23
N PRO A 87 -7.26 -16.50 5.67
CA PRO A 87 -7.74 -16.33 4.28
C PRO A 87 -8.35 -14.96 3.99
N TYR A 88 -9.07 -14.36 4.94
CA TYR A 88 -9.64 -13.04 4.77
C TYR A 88 -8.57 -11.93 4.75
N ALA A 89 -7.61 -11.96 5.67
CA ALA A 89 -6.53 -10.98 5.71
C ALA A 89 -5.68 -11.05 4.44
N ASN A 90 -5.38 -12.25 3.96
CA ASN A 90 -4.63 -12.48 2.73
C ASN A 90 -5.41 -12.01 1.49
N THR A 91 -6.73 -12.24 1.46
CA THR A 91 -7.61 -11.73 0.39
C THR A 91 -7.62 -10.22 0.32
N PHE A 92 -7.66 -9.52 1.46
CA PHE A 92 -7.49 -8.07 1.46
C PHE A 92 -6.12 -7.66 0.90
N GLY A 93 -5.05 -8.38 1.24
CA GLY A 93 -3.71 -8.17 0.68
C GLY A 93 -3.68 -8.28 -0.85
N ALA A 94 -4.28 -9.35 -1.41
CA ALA A 94 -4.35 -9.56 -2.85
C ALA A 94 -5.18 -8.49 -3.58
N VAL A 95 -6.33 -8.09 -3.03
CA VAL A 95 -7.14 -7.01 -3.62
C VAL A 95 -6.36 -5.70 -3.63
N ALA A 96 -5.65 -5.37 -2.55
CA ALA A 96 -4.77 -4.20 -2.50
C ALA A 96 -3.65 -4.28 -3.55
N LEU A 97 -2.98 -5.44 -3.67
CA LEU A 97 -1.95 -5.70 -4.67
C LEU A 97 -2.46 -5.44 -6.09
N TYR A 98 -3.63 -5.96 -6.46
CA TYR A 98 -4.20 -5.79 -7.80
C TYR A 98 -4.50 -4.33 -8.13
N LEU A 99 -5.11 -3.61 -7.19
CA LEU A 99 -5.41 -2.20 -7.37
C LEU A 99 -4.14 -1.34 -7.45
N ILE A 100 -3.14 -1.62 -6.61
CA ILE A 100 -1.83 -0.96 -6.66
C ILE A 100 -1.13 -1.27 -7.99
N ALA A 101 -1.16 -2.51 -8.46
CA ALA A 101 -0.57 -2.89 -9.74
C ALA A 101 -1.16 -2.07 -10.90
N VAL A 102 -2.50 -1.92 -10.95
CA VAL A 102 -3.17 -1.06 -11.95
C VAL A 102 -2.68 0.38 -11.84
N VAL A 103 -2.57 0.94 -10.63
CA VAL A 103 -2.09 2.32 -10.40
C VAL A 103 -0.63 2.49 -10.86
N VAL A 104 0.24 1.56 -10.52
CA VAL A 104 1.68 1.62 -10.83
C VAL A 104 1.90 1.48 -12.34
N VAL A 105 1.29 0.47 -12.97
CA VAL A 105 1.40 0.23 -14.42
C VAL A 105 0.84 1.41 -15.20
N SER A 106 -0.36 1.88 -14.87
CA SER A 106 -0.95 3.05 -15.54
C SER A 106 -0.13 4.33 -15.33
N SER A 107 0.53 4.50 -14.18
CA SER A 107 1.39 5.65 -13.90
C SER A 107 2.73 5.57 -14.62
N TYR A 108 3.29 4.37 -14.81
CA TYR A 108 4.47 4.14 -15.64
C TYR A 108 4.18 4.53 -17.11
N TYR A 109 3.06 4.07 -17.65
CA TYR A 109 2.63 4.38 -19.02
C TYR A 109 1.88 5.72 -19.17
N LYS A 110 1.88 6.59 -18.15
CA LYS A 110 1.15 7.87 -18.17
C LYS A 110 1.41 8.70 -19.44
N GLY A 111 2.62 8.69 -19.97
CA GLY A 111 3.00 9.44 -21.18
C GLY A 111 2.25 8.99 -22.45
N GLN A 112 1.72 7.78 -22.47
CA GLN A 112 1.00 7.18 -23.59
C GLN A 112 -0.52 7.25 -23.41
N MET A 113 -1.02 7.90 -22.34
CA MET A 113 -2.43 7.89 -21.96
C MET A 113 -3.02 9.30 -21.88
N LYS A 114 -4.31 9.42 -22.18
CA LYS A 114 -5.06 10.66 -21.95
C LYS A 114 -5.09 10.96 -20.44
N LEU A 115 -4.85 12.22 -20.08
CA LEU A 115 -4.80 12.67 -18.69
C LEU A 115 -6.04 12.28 -17.86
N LYS A 116 -7.23 12.34 -18.47
CA LYS A 116 -8.50 11.94 -17.81
C LYS A 116 -8.50 10.46 -17.41
N VAL A 117 -8.06 9.57 -18.31
CA VAL A 117 -8.02 8.13 -18.06
C VAL A 117 -7.00 7.81 -16.97
N TRP A 118 -5.79 8.36 -17.07
CA TRP A 118 -4.77 8.19 -16.04
C TRP A 118 -5.25 8.67 -14.67
N ARG A 119 -5.95 9.82 -14.59
CA ARG A 119 -6.49 10.29 -13.30
C ARG A 119 -7.49 9.30 -12.69
N VAL A 120 -8.41 8.76 -13.50
CA VAL A 120 -9.39 7.76 -13.02
C VAL A 120 -8.69 6.52 -12.47
N LEU A 121 -7.72 5.98 -13.21
CA LEU A 121 -6.95 4.81 -12.76
C LEU A 121 -6.11 5.13 -11.52
N HIS A 122 -5.51 6.31 -11.46
CA HIS A 122 -4.72 6.72 -10.30
C HIS A 122 -5.58 6.89 -9.04
N TYR A 123 -6.86 7.26 -9.16
CA TYR A 123 -7.80 7.30 -8.02
C TYR A 123 -8.07 5.91 -7.40
N LEU A 124 -7.77 4.81 -8.10
CA LEU A 124 -7.84 3.47 -7.50
C LEU A 124 -6.89 3.29 -6.32
N SER A 125 -5.86 4.15 -6.18
CA SER A 125 -4.98 4.16 -5.01
C SER A 125 -5.74 4.35 -3.68
N TYR A 126 -6.79 5.16 -3.68
CA TYR A 126 -7.63 5.36 -2.49
C TYR A 126 -8.52 4.15 -2.22
N PHE A 127 -8.98 3.46 -3.27
CA PHE A 127 -9.71 2.19 -3.10
C PHE A 127 -8.80 1.06 -2.62
N ALA A 128 -7.53 1.06 -3.04
CA ALA A 128 -6.53 0.10 -2.58
C ALA A 128 -6.17 0.28 -1.10
N ALA A 129 -6.26 1.50 -0.58
CA ALA A 129 -5.94 1.81 0.81
C ALA A 129 -6.83 1.05 1.81
N VAL A 130 -8.10 0.84 1.49
CA VAL A 130 -9.06 0.16 2.39
C VAL A 130 -8.65 -1.29 2.65
N PRO A 131 -8.53 -2.18 1.65
CA PRO A 131 -8.11 -3.55 1.87
C PRO A 131 -6.65 -3.62 2.36
N LEU A 132 -5.76 -2.69 1.96
CA LEU A 132 -4.41 -2.61 2.52
C LEU A 132 -4.42 -2.43 4.05
N ILE A 133 -5.26 -1.53 4.56
CA ILE A 133 -5.38 -1.29 6.01
C ILE A 133 -5.89 -2.56 6.71
N PHE A 134 -6.94 -3.21 6.18
CA PHE A 134 -7.45 -4.45 6.77
C PHE A 134 -6.40 -5.55 6.77
N HIS A 135 -5.71 -5.77 5.65
CA HIS A 135 -4.60 -6.72 5.58
C HIS A 135 -3.54 -6.40 6.64
N SER A 136 -3.04 -5.17 6.67
CA SER A 136 -1.92 -4.81 7.56
C SER A 136 -2.29 -4.93 9.05
N VAL A 137 -3.51 -4.53 9.42
CA VAL A 137 -3.97 -4.57 10.81
C VAL A 137 -4.29 -6.00 11.27
N LEU A 138 -4.93 -6.80 10.41
CA LEU A 138 -5.42 -8.13 10.78
C LEU A 138 -4.35 -9.22 10.68
N THR A 139 -3.32 -9.04 9.85
CA THR A 139 -2.32 -10.08 9.62
C THR A 139 -1.47 -10.35 10.87
N ASP A 140 -1.31 -11.62 11.21
CA ASP A 140 -0.21 -12.16 12.00
C ASP A 140 0.94 -12.54 11.06
N PRO A 141 2.09 -11.84 11.10
CA PRO A 141 3.20 -12.03 10.15
C PRO A 141 3.86 -13.41 10.25
N LYS A 142 3.63 -14.15 11.34
CA LYS A 142 4.17 -15.51 11.50
C LYS A 142 3.26 -16.61 10.95
N LEU A 143 2.06 -16.26 10.48
CA LEU A 143 1.07 -17.22 9.99
C LEU A 143 0.69 -18.30 11.03
N GLU A 144 0.69 -17.93 12.32
CA GLU A 144 0.39 -18.84 13.43
C GLU A 144 -1.04 -18.63 13.99
N ASP A 145 -1.85 -17.80 13.33
CA ASP A 145 -3.22 -17.41 13.73
C ASP A 145 -3.29 -16.88 15.18
N ARG A 146 -2.24 -16.20 15.63
CA ARG A 146 -2.16 -15.64 16.98
C ARG A 146 -3.13 -14.47 17.15
N PRO A 147 -3.65 -14.24 18.36
CA PRO A 147 -4.41 -13.02 18.64
C PRO A 147 -3.56 -11.78 18.39
N ILE A 148 -4.20 -10.70 17.94
CA ILE A 148 -3.53 -9.42 17.68
C ILE A 148 -2.97 -8.87 18.99
N ASP A 149 -1.65 -8.72 19.06
CA ASP A 149 -0.99 -7.93 20.09
C ASP A 149 -0.95 -6.46 19.65
N TRP A 150 -1.77 -5.64 20.31
CA TRP A 150 -1.90 -4.22 19.99
C TRP A 150 -0.71 -3.37 20.43
N PHE A 151 0.13 -3.87 21.33
CA PHE A 151 1.29 -3.15 21.88
C PHE A 151 2.62 -3.61 21.31
N ASP A 152 2.60 -4.61 20.43
CA ASP A 152 3.77 -5.00 19.66
C ASP A 152 4.28 -3.85 18.78
N ALA A 153 5.59 -3.71 18.69
CA ALA A 153 6.24 -2.60 18.00
C ALA A 153 5.89 -2.58 16.50
N GLU A 154 5.80 -3.74 15.86
CA GLU A 154 5.41 -3.85 14.45
C GLU A 154 3.95 -3.42 14.27
N LYS A 155 3.06 -3.84 15.17
CA LYS A 155 1.64 -3.45 15.11
C LYS A 155 1.45 -1.95 15.33
N ILE A 156 2.12 -1.33 16.30
CA ILE A 156 2.08 0.13 16.51
C ILE A 156 2.56 0.87 15.25
N PHE A 157 3.66 0.41 14.65
CA PHE A 157 4.19 1.00 13.42
C PHE A 157 3.20 0.93 12.25
N VAL A 158 2.57 -0.24 12.07
CA VAL A 158 1.50 -0.43 11.07
C VAL A 158 0.33 0.51 11.33
N LEU A 159 -0.13 0.62 12.57
CA LEU A 159 -1.25 1.49 12.93
C LEU A 159 -0.95 2.96 12.62
N ILE A 160 0.27 3.43 12.87
CA ILE A 160 0.70 4.79 12.50
C ILE A 160 0.64 5.00 10.98
N CYS A 161 1.19 4.06 10.20
CA CYS A 161 1.16 4.14 8.74
C CYS A 161 -0.28 4.12 8.20
N CYS A 162 -1.11 3.21 8.69
CA CYS A 162 -2.53 3.11 8.34
C CYS A 162 -3.29 4.38 8.70
N PHE A 163 -3.04 4.95 9.88
CA PHE A 163 -3.67 6.19 10.32
C PHE A 163 -3.32 7.36 9.39
N ILE A 164 -2.06 7.52 9.01
CA ILE A 164 -1.62 8.54 8.05
C ILE A 164 -2.36 8.37 6.71
N ILE A 165 -2.37 7.16 6.15
CA ILE A 165 -3.04 6.86 4.87
C ILE A 165 -4.54 7.17 4.98
N PHE A 166 -5.19 6.71 6.05
CA PHE A 166 -6.62 6.89 6.28
C PHE A 166 -6.98 8.38 6.40
N VAL A 167 -6.27 9.14 7.22
CA VAL A 167 -6.52 10.58 7.43
C VAL A 167 -6.35 11.35 6.12
N LEU A 168 -5.27 11.11 5.36
CA LEU A 168 -5.03 11.80 4.09
C LEU A 168 -6.06 11.42 3.02
N MET A 169 -6.48 10.16 2.98
CA MET A 169 -7.57 9.68 2.13
C MET A 169 -8.88 10.41 2.46
N ILE A 170 -9.31 10.41 3.72
CA ILE A 170 -10.55 11.06 4.14
C ILE A 170 -10.49 12.57 3.87
N TYR A 171 -9.38 13.21 4.20
CA TYR A 171 -9.19 14.64 3.96
C TYR A 171 -9.37 14.99 2.48
N ARG A 172 -8.82 14.18 1.57
CA ARG A 172 -8.94 14.38 0.13
C ARG A 172 -10.41 14.41 -0.30
N PHE A 173 -11.22 13.45 0.14
CA PHE A 173 -12.62 13.37 -0.24
C PHE A 173 -13.49 14.46 0.39
N VAL A 174 -13.24 14.80 1.66
CA VAL A 174 -14.00 15.83 2.38
C VAL A 174 -13.78 17.22 1.77
N ILE A 175 -12.53 17.60 1.46
CA ILE A 175 -12.24 18.92 0.90
C ILE A 175 -12.70 19.04 -0.56
N VAL A 176 -12.59 17.98 -1.36
CA VAL A 176 -13.11 17.98 -2.74
C VAL A 176 -14.62 18.25 -2.75
N LYS A 177 -15.36 17.65 -1.81
CA LYS A 177 -16.80 17.88 -1.67
C LYS A 177 -17.10 19.34 -1.31
N LYS A 178 -16.32 19.96 -0.42
CA LYS A 178 -16.52 21.35 0.01
C LYS A 178 -16.27 22.39 -1.09
N ASN A 179 -15.37 22.10 -2.03
CA ASN A 179 -15.01 23.02 -3.13
C ASN A 179 -15.82 22.76 -4.41
N SER A 180 -16.72 21.78 -4.42
CA SER A 180 -17.68 21.61 -5.51
C SER A 180 -18.85 22.58 -5.28
N PRO A 181 -19.24 23.41 -6.27
CA PRO A 181 -20.38 24.30 -6.09
C PRO A 181 -21.59 23.46 -5.68
N SER A 182 -22.28 23.87 -4.62
CA SER A 182 -23.59 23.32 -4.27
C SER A 182 -24.52 23.59 -5.46
N ASN A 183 -24.89 22.52 -6.17
CA ASN A 183 -26.01 22.56 -7.11
C ASN A 183 -27.29 22.93 -6.36
#